data_AF-A0A1H6KRR5-F1
#
_entry.id   AF-A0A1H6KRR5-F1
#
_cell.length_a   1.000
_cell.length_b   1.000
_cell.length_c   1.000
_cell.angle_alpha   90.00
_cell.angle_beta   90.00
_cell.angle_gamma   90.00
#
_symmetry.space_group_name_H-M   'P 1'
#
loop_
_entity.id
_entity.type
_entity.pdbx_description
1 polymer ?
#
loop_
_entity_poly.entity_id
_entity_poly.type
_entity_poly.pdbx_seq_one_letter_code
_entity_poly.pdbx_strand_id
1 'polypeptide(L)'
;MNSEAIFNAAHSTAIRLLEAGAFVTPSDTVCALQTASGRIFTGISRSDMNNPIHAEIDAVNNMLASGERIVIGLLLISTQMRAPMLPCSNCLGYILSLAQENMGCMVMLQDRMISINEVGMFAAPPPPMGGMMENPNFVGHTPIQPQFTSAHAVAAAPIPPPPAASITAPPPAPVPQASDADTPEPDITTVSETSAANTENATGDLLKNKVNSLLRSVDDDTDEFLDSLPTKKKRFGFFRK
;
A
#
# COMPACT_ATOMS: atom_id res chain seq x y z
N MET A 1 6.50 11.08 10.14
CA MET A 1 6.23 9.86 9.35
C MET A 1 6.41 8.65 10.25
N ASN A 2 5.48 7.71 10.24
CA ASN A 2 5.56 6.47 11.02
C ASN A 2 5.82 5.31 10.06
N SER A 3 7.10 5.00 9.84
CA SER A 3 7.57 3.99 8.89
C SER A 3 7.06 2.58 9.21
N GLU A 4 7.03 2.22 10.49
CA GLU A 4 6.55 0.92 10.95
C GLU A 4 5.08 0.71 10.62
N ALA A 5 4.24 1.73 10.85
CA ALA A 5 2.82 1.65 10.54
C ALA A 5 2.55 1.45 9.04
N ILE A 6 3.31 2.13 8.17
CA ILE A 6 3.21 1.95 6.70
C ILE A 6 3.62 0.52 6.31
N PHE A 7 4.75 0.07 6.84
CA PHE A 7 5.29 -1.27 6.57
C PHE A 7 4.30 -2.37 6.98
N ASN A 8 3.75 -2.27 8.20
CA ASN A 8 2.77 -3.20 8.74
C ASN A 8 1.47 -3.17 7.94
N ALA A 9 1.00 -1.99 7.50
CA ALA A 9 -0.21 -1.88 6.68
C ALA A 9 -0.04 -2.55 5.30
N ALA A 10 1.09 -2.33 4.63
CA ALA A 10 1.39 -2.98 3.35
C ALA A 10 1.48 -4.51 3.51
N HIS A 11 2.27 -4.99 4.48
CA HIS A 11 2.46 -6.41 4.73
C HIS A 11 1.16 -7.12 5.12
N SER A 12 0.39 -6.55 6.04
CA SER A 12 -0.89 -7.12 6.46
C SER A 12 -1.89 -7.19 5.30
N THR A 13 -1.83 -6.24 4.37
CA THR A 13 -2.70 -6.25 3.19
C THR A 13 -2.27 -7.31 2.19
N ALA A 14 -0.97 -7.47 1.94
CA ALA A 14 -0.44 -8.56 1.10
C ALA A 14 -0.78 -9.94 1.68
N ILE A 15 -0.63 -10.13 3.00
CA ILE A 15 -0.97 -11.38 3.69
C ILE A 15 -2.47 -11.69 3.52
N ARG A 16 -3.35 -10.72 3.81
CA ARG A 16 -4.80 -10.91 3.63
C ARG A 16 -5.17 -11.30 2.20
N LEU A 17 -4.46 -10.77 1.21
CA LEU A 17 -4.69 -11.08 -0.20
C LEU A 17 -4.31 -12.52 -0.54
N LEU A 18 -3.17 -12.99 -0.02
CA LEU A 18 -2.72 -14.38 -0.16
C LEU A 18 -3.64 -15.35 0.59
N GLU A 19 -4.08 -15.00 1.81
CA GLU A 19 -4.99 -15.80 2.62
C GLU A 19 -6.41 -15.90 2.04
N ALA A 20 -6.86 -14.89 1.31
CA ALA A 20 -8.14 -14.90 0.62
C ALA A 20 -8.20 -15.91 -0.55
N GLY A 21 -7.10 -16.56 -0.91
CA GLY A 21 -7.03 -17.51 -2.01
C GLY A 21 -7.16 -16.85 -3.40
N ALA A 22 -6.96 -15.53 -3.48
CA ALA A 22 -6.91 -14.84 -4.76
C ALA A 22 -5.70 -15.33 -5.56
N PHE A 23 -5.86 -15.46 -6.88
CA PHE A 23 -4.74 -15.80 -7.76
C PHE A 23 -3.81 -14.59 -7.84
N VAL A 24 -2.61 -14.71 -7.24
CA VAL A 24 -1.59 -13.67 -7.21
C VAL A 24 -0.52 -13.97 -8.24
N THR A 25 -0.32 -13.03 -9.15
CA THR A 25 0.77 -13.04 -10.14
C THR A 25 2.03 -12.37 -9.59
N PRO A 26 3.22 -12.65 -10.14
CA PRO A 26 4.46 -11.95 -9.74
C PRO A 26 4.41 -10.44 -9.98
N SER A 27 3.55 -9.98 -10.90
CA SER A 27 3.31 -8.56 -11.18
C SER A 27 2.37 -7.89 -10.18
N ASP A 28 1.70 -8.65 -9.31
CA ASP A 28 0.79 -8.06 -8.34
C ASP A 28 1.56 -7.39 -7.20
N THR A 29 1.10 -6.20 -6.85
CA THR A 29 1.72 -5.32 -5.87
C THR A 29 0.68 -4.79 -4.88
N VAL A 30 1.18 -4.40 -3.72
CA VAL A 30 0.42 -3.69 -2.69
C VAL A 30 1.16 -2.41 -2.36
N CYS A 31 0.41 -1.31 -2.30
CA CYS A 31 0.93 0.00 -1.94
C CYS A 31 0.31 0.46 -0.61
N ALA A 32 1.11 1.10 0.24
CA ALA A 32 0.65 1.83 1.40
C ALA A 32 1.18 3.27 1.36
N LEU A 33 0.28 4.22 1.58
CA LEU A 33 0.54 5.66 1.61
C LEU A 33 0.25 6.20 3.01
N GLN A 34 1.13 7.04 3.53
CA GLN A 34 0.83 7.86 4.70
C GLN A 34 0.61 9.30 4.29
N THR A 35 -0.47 9.91 4.79
CA THR A 35 -0.80 11.32 4.54
C THR A 35 -0.21 12.25 5.57
N ALA A 36 -0.24 13.56 5.30
CA ALA A 36 0.18 14.59 6.26
C ALA A 36 -0.59 14.54 7.59
N SER A 37 -1.86 14.10 7.58
CA SER A 37 -2.68 13.87 8.78
C SER A 37 -2.28 12.61 9.57
N GLY A 38 -1.36 11.80 9.04
CA GLY A 38 -0.89 10.56 9.66
C GLY A 38 -1.74 9.32 9.35
N ARG A 39 -2.83 9.47 8.58
CA ARG A 39 -3.67 8.35 8.12
C ARG A 39 -2.92 7.50 7.10
N ILE A 40 -3.25 6.22 7.04
CA ILE A 40 -2.65 5.26 6.11
C ILE A 40 -3.71 4.72 5.16
N PHE A 41 -3.42 4.76 3.86
CA PHE A 41 -4.27 4.25 2.80
C PHE A 41 -3.54 3.15 2.06
N THR A 42 -4.22 2.04 1.81
CA THR A 42 -3.65 0.91 1.07
C THR A 42 -4.33 0.76 -0.28
N GLY A 43 -3.61 0.24 -1.25
CA GLY A 43 -4.12 -0.09 -2.58
C GLY A 43 -3.51 -1.38 -3.09
N ILE A 44 -4.24 -2.05 -3.98
CA ILE A 44 -3.89 -3.35 -4.53
C ILE A 44 -3.88 -3.24 -6.06
N SER A 45 -2.87 -3.79 -6.71
CA SER A 45 -2.85 -3.84 -8.18
C SER A 45 -3.92 -4.78 -8.70
N ARG A 46 -4.57 -4.40 -9.80
CA ARG A 46 -5.57 -5.22 -10.46
C ARG A 46 -5.34 -5.19 -11.95
N SER A 47 -5.09 -6.36 -12.53
CA SER A 47 -5.05 -6.53 -13.99
C SER A 47 -6.47 -6.84 -14.49
N ASP A 48 -7.29 -5.81 -14.66
CA ASP A 48 -8.53 -5.93 -15.43
C ASP A 48 -8.20 -5.92 -16.93
N MET A 49 -8.94 -6.67 -17.73
CA MET A 49 -8.65 -6.95 -19.14
C MET A 49 -8.58 -5.69 -20.01
N ASN A 50 -9.18 -4.59 -19.54
CA ASN A 50 -9.24 -3.32 -20.27
C ASN A 50 -8.45 -2.17 -19.60
N ASN A 51 -8.10 -2.29 -18.33
CA ASN A 51 -7.47 -1.19 -17.60
C ASN A 51 -6.67 -1.71 -16.39
N PRO A 52 -5.35 -1.95 -16.52
CA PRO A 52 -4.54 -2.34 -15.39
C PRO A 52 -4.43 -1.17 -14.40
N ILE A 53 -4.96 -1.37 -13.20
CA ILE A 53 -4.85 -0.39 -12.12
C ILE A 53 -3.64 -0.76 -11.27
N HIS A 54 -2.70 0.17 -11.17
CA HIS A 54 -1.53 0.04 -10.32
C HIS A 54 -1.91 0.24 -8.84
N ALA A 55 -1.23 -0.46 -7.94
CA ALA A 55 -1.52 -0.39 -6.51
C ALA A 55 -1.38 1.03 -5.94
N GLU A 56 -0.44 1.81 -6.47
CA GLU A 56 -0.24 3.21 -6.12
C GLU A 56 -1.47 4.06 -6.46
N ILE A 57 -2.05 3.86 -7.65
CA ILE A 57 -3.23 4.60 -8.11
C ILE A 57 -4.44 4.23 -7.27
N ASP A 58 -4.61 2.94 -6.96
CA ASP A 58 -5.69 2.46 -6.09
C ASP A 58 -5.58 3.07 -4.67
N ALA A 59 -4.37 3.11 -4.10
CA ALA A 59 -4.12 3.72 -2.80
C ALA A 59 -4.39 5.23 -2.80
N VAL A 60 -4.00 5.94 -3.87
CA VAL A 60 -4.28 7.36 -4.06
C VAL A 60 -5.79 7.60 -4.19
N ASN A 61 -6.52 6.78 -4.92
CA ASN A 61 -7.98 6.91 -5.03
C ASN A 61 -8.66 6.76 -3.68
N ASN A 62 -8.24 5.79 -2.86
CA ASN A 62 -8.72 5.61 -1.49
C ASN A 62 -8.41 6.83 -0.59
N MET A 63 -7.22 7.41 -0.76
CA MET A 63 -6.82 8.64 -0.08
C MET A 63 -7.72 9.82 -0.50
N LEU A 64 -7.89 10.05 -1.80
CA LEU A 64 -8.71 11.14 -2.35
C LEU A 64 -10.18 11.03 -1.94
N ALA A 65 -10.72 9.81 -1.90
CA ALA A 65 -12.08 9.55 -1.42
C ALA A 65 -12.30 9.97 0.04
N SER A 66 -11.23 10.05 0.84
CA SER A 66 -11.26 10.53 2.22
C SER A 66 -11.06 12.05 2.37
N GLY A 67 -10.86 12.77 1.26
CA GLY A 67 -10.59 14.21 1.24
C GLY A 67 -9.11 14.58 1.49
N GLU A 68 -8.21 13.60 1.52
CA GLU A 68 -6.77 13.81 1.70
C GLU A 68 -6.06 13.89 0.35
N ARG A 69 -5.02 14.73 0.24
CA ARG A 69 -4.26 14.93 -1.01
C ARG A 69 -2.74 14.95 -0.86
N ILE A 70 -2.26 15.11 0.38
CA ILE A 70 -0.84 15.27 0.68
C ILE A 70 -0.28 13.95 1.20
N VAL A 71 0.67 13.38 0.46
CA VAL A 71 1.38 12.14 0.77
C VAL A 71 2.76 12.47 1.34
N ILE A 72 3.08 11.95 2.52
CA ILE A 72 4.39 12.12 3.16
C ILE A 72 5.27 10.87 3.08
N GLY A 73 4.66 9.69 2.92
CA GLY A 73 5.37 8.42 2.84
C GLY A 73 4.67 7.45 1.90
N LEU A 74 5.46 6.68 1.16
CA LEU A 74 4.99 5.67 0.21
C LEU A 74 5.83 4.40 0.35
N LEU A 75 5.17 3.25 0.41
CA LEU A 75 5.80 1.94 0.33
C LEU A 75 5.04 1.10 -0.70
N LEU A 76 5.75 0.61 -1.70
CA LEU A 76 5.24 -0.36 -2.65
C LEU A 76 5.97 -1.68 -2.44
N ILE A 77 5.23 -2.78 -2.32
CA ILE A 77 5.78 -4.14 -2.19
C ILE A 77 5.21 -5.07 -3.25
N SER A 78 6.01 -6.03 -3.70
CA SER A 78 5.50 -7.18 -4.45
C SER A 78 4.64 -8.05 -3.52
N THR A 79 3.44 -8.45 -3.96
CA THR A 79 2.53 -9.26 -3.14
C THR A 79 3.14 -10.63 -2.83
N GLN A 80 3.79 -11.27 -3.81
CA GLN A 80 4.36 -12.60 -3.65
C GLN A 80 5.65 -12.60 -2.83
N MET A 81 6.58 -11.70 -3.15
CA MET A 81 7.89 -11.66 -2.49
C MET A 81 7.88 -10.85 -1.20
N ARG A 82 6.88 -9.99 -0.98
CA ARG A 82 6.83 -9.01 0.11
C ARG A 82 8.06 -8.09 0.17
N ALA A 83 8.79 -7.99 -0.95
CA ALA A 83 9.97 -7.15 -1.09
C ALA A 83 9.57 -5.74 -1.52
N PRO A 84 10.15 -4.68 -0.93
CA PRO A 84 9.98 -3.31 -1.38
C PRO A 84 10.44 -3.12 -2.83
N MET A 85 9.69 -2.35 -3.61
CA MET A 85 9.99 -2.05 -5.00
C MET A 85 9.70 -0.59 -5.34
N LEU A 86 10.27 -0.11 -6.44
CA LEU A 86 10.07 1.26 -6.89
C LEU A 86 8.70 1.43 -7.58
N PRO A 87 7.96 2.50 -7.27
CA PRO A 87 6.76 2.85 -8.01
C PRO A 87 7.10 3.27 -9.45
N CYS A 88 6.17 3.07 -10.37
CA CYS A 88 6.41 3.42 -11.77
C CYS A 88 6.35 4.95 -12.01
N SER A 89 7.01 5.42 -13.08
CA SER A 89 7.08 6.85 -13.41
C SER A 89 5.71 7.51 -13.58
N ASN A 90 4.74 6.82 -14.17
CA ASN A 90 3.38 7.34 -14.35
C ASN A 90 2.66 7.54 -13.01
N CYS A 91 2.80 6.60 -12.06
CA CYS A 91 2.20 6.73 -10.74
C CYS A 91 2.83 7.86 -9.93
N LEU A 92 4.16 8.01 -10.02
CA LEU A 92 4.88 9.11 -9.39
C LEU A 92 4.46 10.47 -9.95
N GLY A 93 4.38 10.59 -11.28
CA GLY A 93 3.90 11.81 -11.94
C GLY A 93 2.47 12.15 -11.53
N TYR A 94 1.61 11.14 -11.38
CA TYR A 94 0.26 11.36 -10.88
C TYR A 94 0.26 11.89 -9.44
N ILE A 95 0.98 11.25 -8.51
CA ILE A 95 1.09 11.70 -7.11
C ILE A 95 1.61 13.14 -7.02
N LEU A 96 2.65 13.47 -7.78
CA LEU A 96 3.24 14.81 -7.81
C LEU A 96 2.29 15.87 -8.39
N SER A 97 1.33 15.49 -9.24
CA SER A 97 0.35 16.41 -9.81
C SER A 97 -0.82 16.74 -8.87
N LEU A 98 -1.03 15.97 -7.79
CA LEU A 98 -2.11 16.20 -6.83
C LEU A 98 -1.88 17.43 -5.95
N ALA A 99 -0.64 17.63 -5.48
CA ALA A 99 -0.25 18.66 -4.54
C ALA A 99 1.26 18.91 -4.63
N GLN A 100 1.71 20.17 -4.57
CA GLN A 100 3.14 20.49 -4.63
C GLN A 100 3.89 20.00 -3.37
N GLU A 101 3.18 19.88 -2.26
CA GLU A 101 3.68 19.35 -0.99
C GLU A 101 4.11 17.88 -1.12
N ASN A 102 3.61 17.15 -2.12
CA ASN A 102 4.02 15.78 -2.40
C ASN A 102 5.47 15.67 -2.89
N MET A 103 6.11 16.78 -3.27
CA MET A 103 7.56 16.80 -3.56
C MET A 103 8.41 16.34 -2.36
N GLY A 104 7.90 16.47 -1.14
CA GLY A 104 8.53 15.99 0.09
C GLY A 104 8.24 14.53 0.43
N CYS A 105 7.49 13.80 -0.41
CA CYS A 105 7.15 12.40 -0.17
C CYS A 105 8.40 11.52 -0.15
N MET A 106 8.50 10.67 0.87
CA MET A 106 9.58 9.70 1.03
C MET A 106 9.12 8.31 0.58
N VAL A 107 9.83 7.73 -0.38
CA VAL A 107 9.64 6.35 -0.84
C VAL A 107 10.52 5.41 -0.02
N MET A 108 9.89 4.44 0.63
CA MET A 108 10.54 3.46 1.47
C MET A 108 11.05 2.28 0.63
N LEU A 109 12.35 2.00 0.70
CA LEU A 109 12.99 0.81 0.17
C LEU A 109 13.52 -0.06 1.32
N GLN A 110 14.07 -1.23 0.99
CA GLN A 110 14.60 -2.18 1.97
C GLN A 110 15.77 -1.59 2.78
N ASP A 111 16.68 -0.87 2.14
CA ASP A 111 17.92 -0.39 2.78
C ASP A 111 17.88 1.10 3.18
N ARG A 112 16.97 1.87 2.57
CA ARG A 112 16.92 3.32 2.75
C ARG A 112 15.57 3.91 2.37
N MET A 113 15.34 5.15 2.77
CA MET A 113 14.26 5.98 2.21
C MET A 113 14.87 6.94 1.19
N ILE A 114 14.19 7.13 0.07
CA ILE A 114 14.59 8.06 -0.99
C ILE A 114 13.49 9.07 -1.25
N SER A 115 13.84 10.29 -1.63
CA SER A 115 12.82 11.28 -2.02
C SER A 115 12.16 10.85 -3.32
N ILE A 116 10.86 11.13 -3.46
CA ILE A 116 10.11 10.90 -4.70
C ILE A 116 10.78 11.51 -5.94
N ASN A 117 11.49 12.64 -5.80
CA ASN A 117 12.22 13.29 -6.89
C ASN A 117 13.44 12.48 -7.34
N GLU A 118 14.09 11.78 -6.42
CA GLU A 118 15.24 10.93 -6.74
C GLU A 118 14.80 9.66 -7.47
N VAL A 119 13.61 9.14 -7.17
CA VAL A 119 13.08 7.94 -7.85
C VAL A 119 12.96 8.15 -9.35
N GLY A 120 12.53 9.34 -9.78
CA GLY A 120 12.43 9.69 -11.20
C GLY A 120 13.76 9.57 -11.94
N MET A 121 14.87 9.79 -11.25
CA MET A 121 16.21 9.62 -11.84
C MET A 121 16.59 8.14 -12.02
N PHE A 122 16.08 7.23 -11.19
CA PHE A 122 16.34 5.79 -11.30
C PHE A 122 15.36 5.08 -12.25
N ALA A 123 14.15 5.62 -12.40
CA ALA A 123 13.11 5.06 -13.26
C ALA A 123 13.26 5.48 -14.74
N ALA A 124 14.08 6.50 -15.04
CA ALA A 124 14.38 6.87 -16.41
C ALA A 124 15.23 5.77 -17.06
N PRO A 125 14.85 5.24 -18.26
CA PRO A 125 15.77 4.40 -19.01
C PRO A 125 17.07 5.19 -19.23
N PRO A 126 18.24 4.54 -19.12
CA PRO A 126 19.51 5.23 -19.28
C PRO A 126 19.45 6.02 -20.59
N PRO A 127 19.85 7.31 -20.59
CA PRO A 127 19.91 8.07 -21.83
C PRO A 127 20.72 7.23 -22.81
N PRO A 128 20.33 7.15 -24.09
CA PRO A 128 21.13 6.44 -25.08
C PRO A 128 22.51 7.08 -25.02
N MET A 129 23.45 6.38 -24.37
CA MET A 129 24.85 6.76 -24.33
C MET A 129 25.28 6.67 -25.78
N GLY A 130 25.23 7.83 -26.44
CA GLY A 130 25.57 8.01 -27.83
C GLY A 130 26.93 7.40 -28.04
N GLY A 131 26.92 6.20 -28.63
CA GLY A 131 28.10 5.55 -29.12
C GLY A 131 28.74 6.48 -30.14
N MET A 132 29.77 7.19 -29.70
CA MET A 132 30.83 7.63 -30.58
C MET A 132 31.58 6.37 -31.05
N MET A 133 31.10 5.76 -32.14
CA MET A 133 31.96 4.99 -33.02
C MET A 133 31.49 5.17 -34.46
N GLU A 134 32.40 5.72 -35.24
CA GLU A 134 32.32 5.99 -36.67
C GLU A 134 31.91 4.74 -37.45
N ASN A 135 30.93 4.89 -38.33
CA ASN A 135 30.74 3.99 -39.45
C ASN A 135 30.93 4.80 -40.75
N PRO A 136 32.09 4.71 -41.43
CA PRO A 136 32.35 5.50 -42.64
C PRO A 136 31.71 4.90 -43.90
N ASN A 137 30.79 3.93 -43.79
CA ASN A 137 30.35 3.16 -44.96
C ASN A 137 28.83 2.92 -45.02
N PHE A 138 28.01 3.97 -44.87
CA PHE A 138 26.62 3.88 -45.29
C PHE A 138 26.18 5.11 -46.08
N VAL A 139 26.40 5.01 -47.39
CA VAL A 139 25.81 5.82 -48.44
C VAL A 139 24.32 5.55 -48.50
N GLY A 140 23.52 6.62 -48.48
CA GLY A 140 22.20 6.63 -49.07
C GLY A 140 21.06 6.15 -48.18
N HIS A 141 20.26 7.13 -47.73
CA HIS A 141 18.80 7.15 -47.65
C HIS A 141 18.37 7.82 -46.35
N THR A 142 18.09 9.12 -46.47
CA THR A 142 17.34 9.93 -45.51
C THR A 142 15.91 9.43 -45.40
N PRO A 143 15.42 8.95 -44.24
CA PRO A 143 14.00 9.03 -43.95
C PRO A 143 13.71 10.45 -43.46
N ILE A 144 12.86 11.10 -44.25
CA ILE A 144 12.13 12.34 -43.93
C ILE A 144 11.64 12.27 -42.48
N GLN A 145 12.18 13.14 -41.62
CA GLN A 145 11.55 13.43 -40.33
C GLN A 145 10.24 14.19 -40.57
N PRO A 146 9.11 13.77 -40.01
CA PRO A 146 8.00 14.70 -39.83
C PRO A 146 8.42 15.73 -38.78
N GLN A 147 8.65 16.95 -39.25
CA GLN A 147 8.71 18.14 -38.41
C GLN A 147 7.33 18.32 -37.78
N PHE A 148 7.18 17.96 -36.51
CA PHE A 148 6.06 18.46 -35.71
C PHE A 148 6.35 19.92 -35.42
N THR A 149 5.81 20.78 -36.28
CA THR A 149 5.68 22.20 -36.03
C THR A 149 4.83 22.40 -34.77
N SER A 150 5.38 23.19 -33.84
CA SER A 150 4.68 23.69 -32.67
C SER A 150 3.45 24.47 -33.12
N ALA A 151 2.28 23.82 -33.07
CA ALA A 151 1.00 24.48 -33.26
C ALA A 151 0.75 25.39 -32.06
N HIS A 152 0.74 26.69 -32.33
CA HIS A 152 0.25 27.71 -31.41
C HIS A 152 -1.13 27.33 -30.88
N ALA A 153 -1.25 27.37 -29.55
CA ALA A 153 -2.52 27.28 -28.84
C ALA A 153 -3.45 28.41 -29.31
N VAL A 154 -4.44 28.06 -30.13
CA VAL A 154 -5.63 28.88 -30.31
C VAL A 154 -6.44 28.72 -29.04
N ALA A 155 -6.48 29.77 -28.23
CA ALA A 155 -7.36 29.86 -27.07
C ALA A 155 -8.81 29.64 -27.52
N ALA A 156 -9.39 28.51 -27.13
CA ALA A 156 -10.81 28.27 -27.29
C ALA A 156 -11.57 29.28 -26.41
N ALA A 157 -12.55 29.94 -27.01
CA ALA A 157 -13.45 30.86 -26.33
C ALA A 157 -14.17 30.13 -25.17
N PRO A 158 -14.46 30.83 -24.04
CA PRO A 158 -15.16 30.24 -22.91
C PRO A 158 -16.58 29.84 -23.34
N ILE A 159 -16.86 28.53 -23.28
CA ILE A 159 -18.20 28.00 -23.39
C ILE A 159 -18.98 28.46 -22.15
N PRO A 160 -20.12 29.16 -22.28
CA PRO A 160 -20.94 29.54 -21.14
C PRO A 160 -21.44 28.28 -20.42
N PRO A 161 -21.47 28.27 -19.07
CA PRO A 161 -21.96 27.14 -18.31
C PRO A 161 -23.45 26.89 -18.64
N PRO A 162 -23.88 25.62 -18.74
CA PRO A 162 -25.29 25.29 -18.87
C PRO A 162 -26.07 25.86 -17.67
N PRO A 163 -27.31 26.34 -17.87
CA PRO A 163 -28.16 26.82 -16.78
C PRO A 163 -28.34 25.70 -15.76
N ALA A 164 -28.02 25.99 -14.50
CA ALA A 164 -28.21 25.10 -13.38
C ALA A 164 -29.68 24.67 -13.32
N ALA A 165 -29.94 23.38 -13.54
CA ALA A 165 -31.22 22.80 -13.20
C ALA A 165 -31.34 22.82 -11.67
N SER A 166 -32.22 23.68 -11.17
CA SER A 166 -32.62 23.72 -9.77
C SER A 166 -33.25 22.39 -9.39
N ILE A 167 -32.46 21.48 -8.82
CA ILE A 167 -32.98 20.26 -8.20
C ILE A 167 -33.56 20.69 -6.86
N THR A 168 -34.88 20.84 -6.85
CA THR A 168 -35.68 21.05 -5.64
C THR A 168 -35.40 19.91 -4.68
N ALA A 169 -34.79 20.20 -3.53
CA ALA A 169 -34.54 19.21 -2.49
C ALA A 169 -35.88 18.63 -2.00
N PRO A 170 -36.01 17.30 -1.84
CA PRO A 170 -37.16 16.71 -1.19
C PRO A 170 -37.20 17.14 0.29
N PRO A 171 -38.40 17.32 0.87
CA PRO A 171 -38.55 17.71 2.26
C PRO A 171 -37.93 16.67 3.20
N PRO A 172 -37.33 17.09 4.33
CA PRO A 172 -36.71 16.19 5.29
C PRO A 172 -37.75 15.24 5.89
N ALA A 173 -37.39 13.96 5.98
CA ALA A 173 -38.17 12.96 6.69
C ALA A 173 -38.29 13.32 8.19
N PRO A 174 -39.43 13.03 8.84
CA PRO A 174 -39.65 13.32 10.24
C PRO A 174 -38.67 12.53 11.12
N VAL A 175 -37.99 13.28 12.00
CA VAL A 175 -37.08 12.76 13.03
C VAL A 175 -37.91 11.97 14.06
N PRO A 176 -37.55 10.70 14.37
CA PRO A 176 -38.14 9.98 15.49
C PRO A 176 -37.78 10.68 16.80
N GLN A 177 -38.79 11.10 17.56
CA GLN A 177 -38.62 11.60 18.92
C GLN A 177 -38.01 10.49 19.79
N ALA A 178 -36.82 10.76 20.32
CA ALA A 178 -36.24 9.97 21.38
C ALA A 178 -37.07 10.17 22.65
N SER A 179 -37.65 9.09 23.15
CA SER A 179 -38.24 9.02 24.48
C SER A 179 -37.11 8.99 25.52
N ASP A 180 -37.06 10.01 26.36
CA ASP A 180 -36.28 10.06 27.59
C ASP A 180 -36.57 8.82 28.45
N ALA A 181 -35.52 8.01 28.68
CA ALA A 181 -35.51 6.98 29.69
C ALA A 181 -34.40 7.33 30.69
N ASP A 182 -34.84 7.91 31.80
CA ASP A 182 -34.12 8.06 33.07
C ASP A 182 -33.26 6.82 33.36
N THR A 183 -31.95 7.02 33.43
CA THR A 183 -31.02 6.02 33.97
C THR A 183 -30.36 6.64 35.20
N PRO A 184 -30.59 6.11 36.42
CA PRO A 184 -30.02 6.65 37.64
C PRO A 184 -28.53 6.32 37.76
N GLU A 185 -27.74 7.32 38.16
CA GLU A 185 -26.34 7.22 38.56
C GLU A 185 -26.18 6.30 39.79
N PRO A 186 -25.21 5.37 39.80
CA PRO A 186 -24.71 4.81 41.04
C PRO A 186 -23.40 5.50 41.46
N ASP A 187 -23.51 6.08 42.65
CA ASP A 187 -22.47 6.57 43.55
C ASP A 187 -21.41 5.48 43.83
N ILE A 188 -20.13 5.73 43.55
CA ILE A 188 -19.03 4.80 43.86
C ILE A 188 -18.26 5.33 45.05
N THR A 189 -18.62 4.78 46.21
CA THR A 189 -17.90 4.90 47.48
C THR A 189 -16.67 3.99 47.47
N THR A 190 -15.54 4.57 47.84
CA THR A 190 -14.23 3.95 48.03
C THR A 190 -14.23 2.95 49.19
N VAL A 191 -13.97 1.66 48.94
CA VAL A 191 -13.52 0.70 49.98
C VAL A 191 -12.49 -0.26 49.41
N SER A 192 -11.33 -0.29 50.06
CA SER A 192 -10.30 -1.32 49.93
C SER A 192 -10.68 -2.54 50.77
N GLU A 193 -10.56 -3.77 50.24
CA GLU A 193 -9.92 -4.92 50.92
C GLU A 193 -10.06 -6.25 50.14
N THR A 194 -8.89 -6.87 49.94
CA THR A 194 -8.53 -8.30 50.02
C THR A 194 -9.55 -9.44 49.87
N SER A 195 -9.20 -10.31 48.91
CA SER A 195 -9.01 -11.77 49.05
C SER A 195 -10.19 -12.75 49.12
N ALA A 196 -9.96 -13.85 48.40
CA ALA A 196 -10.45 -15.22 48.55
C ALA A 196 -11.64 -15.67 47.69
N ALA A 197 -11.44 -16.88 47.16
CA ALA A 197 -12.19 -17.54 46.12
C ALA A 197 -13.58 -18.02 46.57
N ASN A 198 -14.53 -18.05 45.63
CA ASN A 198 -15.50 -19.15 45.57
C ASN A 198 -16.01 -19.35 44.15
N THR A 199 -15.75 -20.53 43.61
CA THR A 199 -16.37 -21.12 42.43
C THR A 199 -17.80 -21.52 42.74
N GLU A 200 -18.78 -21.12 41.91
CA GLU A 200 -19.96 -21.94 41.60
C GLU A 200 -20.79 -21.33 40.45
N ASN A 201 -20.90 -22.11 39.37
CA ASN A 201 -21.97 -22.15 38.36
C ASN A 201 -22.39 -20.87 37.63
N ALA A 202 -21.73 -20.62 36.49
CA ALA A 202 -22.38 -19.99 35.34
C ALA A 202 -22.07 -20.79 34.06
N THR A 203 -23.02 -21.62 33.65
CA THR A 203 -23.10 -22.21 32.31
C THR A 203 -23.20 -21.10 31.26
N GLY A 204 -22.07 -20.66 30.72
CA GLY A 204 -22.07 -19.59 29.72
C GLY A 204 -20.72 -19.14 29.20
N ASP A 205 -19.69 -19.99 29.20
CA ASP A 205 -18.35 -19.57 28.75
C ASP A 205 -17.73 -20.51 27.72
N LEU A 206 -18.28 -20.43 26.50
CA LEU A 206 -17.74 -21.10 25.30
C LEU A 206 -16.44 -20.44 24.79
N LEU A 207 -16.02 -19.31 25.36
CA LEU A 207 -14.84 -18.55 24.92
C LEU A 207 -13.58 -18.98 25.67
N LYS A 208 -13.66 -19.33 26.96
CA LYS A 208 -12.48 -19.74 27.75
C LYS A 208 -11.89 -21.11 27.34
N ASN A 209 -12.70 -22.04 26.86
CA ASN A 209 -12.19 -23.34 26.40
C ASN A 209 -11.40 -23.26 25.08
N LYS A 210 -11.69 -22.27 24.22
CA LYS A 210 -10.93 -22.07 22.97
C LYS A 210 -9.54 -21.49 23.21
N VAL A 211 -9.39 -20.60 24.19
CA VAL A 211 -8.10 -19.96 24.48
C VAL A 211 -7.11 -20.93 25.16
N ASN A 212 -7.60 -21.83 26.01
CA ASN A 212 -6.74 -22.88 26.59
C ASN A 212 -6.36 -23.99 25.60
N SER A 213 -7.12 -24.17 24.51
CA SER A 213 -6.78 -25.15 23.47
C SER A 213 -5.70 -24.64 22.50
N LEU A 214 -5.54 -23.33 22.33
CA LEU A 214 -4.54 -22.75 21.41
C LEU A 214 -3.15 -22.56 22.04
N LEU A 215 -3.07 -22.43 23.36
CA LEU A 215 -1.79 -22.30 24.08
C LEU A 215 -1.14 -23.65 24.39
N ARG A 216 -1.84 -24.79 24.23
CA ARG A 216 -1.27 -26.13 24.46
C ARG A 216 -0.75 -26.81 23.20
N SER A 217 -1.01 -26.27 22.01
CA SER A 217 -0.61 -26.88 20.74
C SER A 217 0.64 -26.26 20.11
N VAL A 218 1.42 -25.47 20.87
CA VAL A 218 2.61 -24.78 20.35
C VAL A 218 3.92 -25.30 20.98
N ASP A 219 3.83 -26.11 22.03
CA ASP A 219 5.02 -26.57 22.78
C ASP A 219 5.47 -28.01 22.48
N ASP A 220 4.88 -28.72 21.49
CA ASP A 220 5.16 -30.16 21.27
C ASP A 220 5.71 -30.54 19.87
N ASP A 221 6.00 -29.56 19.00
CA ASP A 221 6.46 -29.84 17.61
C ASP A 221 7.91 -29.38 17.31
N THR A 222 8.69 -28.97 18.32
CA THR A 222 10.05 -28.44 18.08
C THR A 222 11.19 -29.46 18.11
N ASP A 223 10.94 -30.73 18.46
CA ASP A 223 12.04 -31.70 18.69
C ASP A 223 12.26 -32.74 17.58
N GLU A 224 11.41 -32.83 16.53
CA GLU A 224 11.53 -33.89 15.51
C GLU A 224 12.19 -33.46 14.18
N PHE A 225 12.51 -32.17 13.98
CA PHE A 225 13.05 -31.69 12.69
C PHE A 225 14.58 -31.76 12.56
N LEU A 226 15.33 -31.92 13.65
CA LEU A 226 16.81 -31.90 13.60
C LEU A 226 17.47 -33.24 13.21
N ASP A 227 16.72 -34.35 13.17
CA ASP A 227 17.25 -35.67 12.84
C ASP A 227 17.29 -36.01 11.33
N SER A 228 16.87 -35.07 10.46
CA SER A 228 16.78 -35.31 9.01
C SER A 228 17.88 -34.66 8.16
N LEU A 229 18.96 -34.15 8.79
CA LEU A 229 20.10 -33.60 8.04
C LEU A 229 21.15 -34.68 7.72
N PRO A 230 21.39 -35.02 6.44
CA PRO A 230 22.43 -35.97 6.05
C PRO A 230 23.83 -35.38 6.29
N THR A 231 24.49 -35.82 7.35
CA THR A 231 25.93 -35.59 7.55
C THR A 231 26.74 -36.34 6.49
N LYS A 232 27.16 -35.65 5.41
CA LYS A 232 28.21 -36.15 4.51
C LYS A 232 29.38 -35.19 4.41
N LYS A 233 30.37 -35.48 5.25
CA LYS A 233 31.80 -35.19 5.03
C LYS A 233 32.19 -35.56 3.60
N LYS A 234 32.89 -34.67 2.89
CA LYS A 234 34.01 -35.06 2.01
C LYS A 234 35.00 -33.91 1.81
N ARG A 235 36.14 -34.08 2.48
CA ARG A 235 37.44 -33.48 2.22
C ARG A 235 37.91 -33.83 0.80
N PHE A 236 38.33 -32.84 0.01
CA PHE A 236 39.34 -32.90 -1.07
C PHE A 236 39.66 -31.42 -1.36
N GLY A 237 40.86 -30.86 -1.22
CA GLY A 237 42.20 -31.43 -1.28
C GLY A 237 42.83 -31.15 -2.65
N PHE A 238 43.65 -30.08 -2.74
CA PHE A 238 44.65 -29.78 -3.79
C PHE A 238 44.09 -29.44 -5.20
N PHE A 239 44.54 -28.40 -5.94
CA PHE A 239 45.90 -27.90 -6.17
C PHE A 239 45.94 -26.38 -6.46
N ARG A 240 46.98 -25.72 -5.94
CA ARG A 240 47.66 -24.59 -6.59
C ARG A 240 48.76 -25.17 -7.50
N LYS A 241 48.85 -24.72 -8.74
CA LYS A 241 49.99 -23.96 -9.28
C LYS A 241 49.65 -23.43 -10.67
#